data_AF-A0A7S0II19-F1
#
_entry.id   AF-A0A7S0II19-F1
#
_cell.length_a   1.000
_cell.length_b   1.000
_cell.length_c   1.000
_cell.angle_alpha   90.00
_cell.angle_beta   90.00
_cell.angle_gamma   90.00
#
_symmetry.space_group_name_H-M   'P 1'
#
loop_
_entity.id
_entity.type
_entity.pdbx_description
1 polymer ?
#
loop_
_entity_poly.entity_id
_entity_poly.type
_entity_poly.pdbx_seq_one_letter_code
_entity_poly.pdbx_strand_id
1 'polypeptide(L)'
;LGISLGATAKFECLPDGDGEQPQILELCSGDIIIGEFGQMRHSVRVPRKSLPPAWWNNVDNFARARCNILFRQALTEEQQRHLGEQRSRSLYGMSLAALQQQTGHDLGYLSVHLRHAALH
;
A
#
# COMPACT_ATOMS: atom_id res chain seq x y z
N LEU A 1 0.17 -2.49 -9.16
CA LEU A 1 0.59 -1.53 -10.21
C LEU A 1 0.66 -0.14 -9.61
N GLY A 2 1.70 0.64 -9.89
CA GLY A 2 1.84 2.03 -9.45
C GLY A 2 2.17 2.95 -10.61
N ILE A 3 1.58 4.14 -10.66
CA ILE A 3 1.87 5.19 -11.64
C ILE A 3 2.43 6.40 -10.91
N SER A 4 3.61 6.85 -11.32
CA SER A 4 4.29 8.03 -10.78
C SER A 4 4.03 9.26 -11.65
N LEU A 5 3.63 10.39 -11.07
CA LEU A 5 3.36 11.64 -11.79
C LEU A 5 3.95 12.85 -11.06
N GLY A 6 4.47 13.82 -11.80
CA GLY A 6 5.08 15.05 -11.28
C GLY A 6 6.60 14.94 -11.12
N ALA A 7 7.15 15.42 -10.00
CA ALA A 7 8.59 15.44 -9.78
C ALA A 7 9.20 14.03 -9.70
N THR A 8 10.42 13.86 -10.23
CA THR A 8 11.19 12.62 -10.10
C THR A 8 11.39 12.25 -8.63
N ALA A 9 11.21 10.97 -8.31
CA ALA A 9 11.42 10.43 -6.96
C ALA A 9 12.38 9.25 -6.99
N LYS A 10 13.02 9.00 -5.85
CA LYS A 10 13.79 7.78 -5.60
C LYS A 10 12.89 6.78 -4.90
N PHE A 11 12.65 5.66 -5.54
CA PHE A 11 12.00 4.50 -4.97
C PHE A 11 13.08 3.56 -4.45
N GLU A 12 13.04 3.28 -3.17
CA GLU A 12 14.02 2.44 -2.49
C GLU A 12 13.31 1.19 -2.02
N CYS A 13 13.72 0.04 -2.53
CA CYS A 13 13.20 -1.25 -2.10
C CYS A 13 14.31 -2.11 -1.51
N LEU A 14 13.98 -2.83 -0.45
CA LEU A 14 14.79 -3.92 0.07
C LEU A 14 14.23 -5.21 -0.53
N PRO A 15 15.00 -5.95 -1.33
CA PRO A 15 14.58 -7.27 -1.77
C PRO A 15 14.53 -8.23 -0.57
N ASP A 16 13.83 -9.34 -0.74
CA ASP A 16 13.62 -10.30 0.34
C ASP A 16 14.91 -11.11 0.61
N GLY A 17 15.65 -10.71 1.64
CA GLY A 17 16.87 -11.35 2.12
C GLY A 17 17.55 -10.54 3.23
N ASP A 18 18.10 -11.21 4.24
CA ASP A 18 18.91 -10.53 5.27
C ASP A 18 20.26 -10.09 4.68
N GLY A 19 20.59 -8.80 4.87
CA GLY A 19 21.88 -8.24 4.46
C GLY A 19 21.95 -7.66 3.05
N GLU A 20 20.84 -7.61 2.31
CA GLU A 20 20.82 -7.04 0.96
C GLU A 20 20.83 -5.51 0.95
N GLN A 21 21.59 -4.93 0.01
CA GLN A 21 21.65 -3.49 -0.19
C GLN A 21 20.32 -2.99 -0.78
N PRO A 22 19.80 -1.82 -0.34
CA PRO A 22 18.63 -1.23 -0.94
C PRO A 22 18.84 -1.00 -2.44
N GLN A 23 17.91 -1.49 -3.27
CA GLN A 23 17.87 -1.14 -4.68
C GLN A 23 17.17 0.21 -4.82
N ILE A 24 17.79 1.11 -5.57
CA ILE A 24 17.28 2.47 -5.79
C ILE A 24 16.91 2.62 -7.25
N LEU A 25 15.63 2.93 -7.50
CA LEU A 25 15.08 3.22 -8.82
C LEU A 25 14.65 4.69 -8.87
N GLU A 26 14.96 5.38 -9.96
CA GLU A 26 14.43 6.72 -10.20
C GLU A 26 13.10 6.61 -10.94
N LEU A 27 12.05 7.22 -10.38
CA LEU A 27 10.70 7.25 -10.93
C LEU A 27 10.39 8.65 -11.44
N CYS A 28 10.32 8.79 -12.75
CA CYS A 28 9.90 9.98 -13.46
C CYS A 28 8.36 10.05 -13.58
N SER A 29 7.87 11.18 -14.11
CA SER A 29 6.45 11.33 -14.41
C SER A 29 6.06 10.48 -15.62
N GLY A 30 5.04 9.65 -15.47
CA GLY A 30 4.58 8.69 -16.47
C GLY A 30 5.10 7.27 -16.23
N ASP A 31 6.08 7.08 -15.35
CA ASP A 31 6.63 5.76 -15.06
C ASP A 31 5.59 4.87 -14.39
N ILE A 32 5.59 3.61 -14.83
CA ILE A 32 4.72 2.56 -14.32
C ILE A 32 5.59 1.50 -13.66
N ILE A 33 5.28 1.20 -12.40
CA ILE A 33 5.95 0.16 -11.62
C ILE A 33 4.99 -0.99 -11.30
N ILE A 34 5.50 -2.22 -11.42
CA ILE A 34 4.78 -3.44 -11.09
C ILE A 34 5.58 -4.16 -10.01
N GLY A 35 4.91 -4.51 -8.91
CA GLY A 35 5.52 -5.20 -7.79
C GLY A 35 4.51 -5.53 -6.70
N GLU A 36 4.93 -6.37 -5.78
CA GLU A 36 4.15 -6.79 -4.61
C GLU A 36 4.30 -5.78 -3.47
N PHE A 37 3.80 -4.55 -3.69
CA PHE A 37 3.95 -3.43 -2.74
C PHE A 37 3.37 -3.68 -1.34
N GLY A 38 2.57 -4.74 -1.15
CA GLY A 38 2.05 -5.14 0.16
C GLY A 38 3.02 -5.98 0.99
N GLN A 39 4.01 -6.61 0.37
CA GLN A 39 5.00 -7.48 1.03
C GLN A 39 6.39 -6.81 1.03
N MET A 40 6.72 -6.12 -0.05
CA MET A 40 8.00 -5.45 -0.23
C MET A 40 8.19 -4.28 0.75
N ARG A 41 9.29 -4.28 1.51
CA ARG A 41 9.73 -3.12 2.28
C ARG A 41 10.26 -2.06 1.34
N HIS A 42 9.60 -0.91 1.30
CA HIS A 42 9.96 0.16 0.39
C HIS A 42 9.74 1.55 0.99
N SER A 43 10.46 2.54 0.45
CA SER A 43 10.25 3.95 0.75
C SER A 43 10.36 4.81 -0.51
N VAL A 44 9.81 6.02 -0.46
CA VAL A 44 9.87 6.98 -1.57
C VAL A 44 10.42 8.30 -1.05
N ARG A 45 11.46 8.81 -1.71
CA ARG A 45 12.07 10.11 -1.38
C ARG A 45 12.04 11.02 -2.59
N VAL A 46 11.66 12.28 -2.40
CA VAL A 46 11.71 13.30 -3.47
C VAL A 46 12.93 14.19 -3.23
N PRO A 47 13.93 14.21 -4.13
CA PRO A 47 15.09 15.08 -3.99
C PRO A 47 14.67 16.57 -4.00
N ARG A 48 15.33 17.41 -3.17
CA ARG A 48 14.99 18.85 -3.04
C ARG A 48 15.01 19.64 -4.36
N LYS A 49 15.82 19.22 -5.34
CA LYS A 49 15.96 19.87 -6.65
C LYS A 49 15.21 19.14 -7.77
N SER A 50 14.31 18.22 -7.42
CA SER A 50 13.55 17.47 -8.40
C SER A 50 12.46 18.35 -9.02
N LEU A 51 12.48 18.51 -10.34
CA LEU A 51 11.49 19.30 -11.07
C LEU A 51 10.53 18.35 -11.79
N PRO A 52 9.22 18.65 -11.80
CA PRO A 52 8.27 17.92 -12.63
C PRO A 52 8.50 18.24 -14.12
N PRO A 53 8.00 17.42 -15.05
CA PRO A 53 8.09 17.73 -16.47
C PRO A 53 7.31 19.00 -16.79
N ALA A 54 7.72 19.73 -17.84
CA ALA A 54 7.17 21.06 -18.14
C ALA A 54 5.64 21.09 -18.30
N TRP A 55 5.05 20.02 -18.85
CA TRP A 55 3.61 19.92 -19.04
C TRP A 55 2.83 19.81 -17.71
N TRP A 56 3.46 19.32 -16.63
CA TRP A 56 2.84 19.19 -15.30
C TRP A 56 2.55 20.55 -14.66
N ASN A 57 3.35 21.56 -14.99
CA ASN A 57 3.17 22.92 -14.47
C ASN A 57 1.89 23.59 -14.98
N ASN A 58 1.32 23.09 -16.07
CA ASN A 58 0.10 23.61 -16.67
C ASN A 58 -1.16 22.91 -16.13
N VAL A 59 -1.02 21.98 -15.17
CA VAL A 59 -2.13 21.28 -14.53
C VAL A 59 -2.54 22.06 -13.29
N ASP A 60 -3.73 22.66 -13.32
CA ASP A 60 -4.27 23.45 -12.21
C ASP A 60 -4.25 22.67 -10.89
N ASN A 61 -3.78 23.33 -9.83
CA ASN A 61 -3.69 22.81 -8.46
C ASN A 61 -2.69 21.66 -8.20
N PHE A 62 -2.09 21.06 -9.24
CA PHE A 62 -1.17 19.91 -9.08
C PHE A 62 0.30 20.23 -9.37
N ALA A 63 0.61 21.40 -9.93
CA ALA A 63 1.98 21.81 -10.28
C ALA A 63 2.99 21.70 -9.12
N ARG A 64 2.53 21.81 -7.87
CA ARG A 64 3.37 21.70 -6.64
C ARG A 64 3.34 20.32 -5.99
N ALA A 65 2.53 19.40 -6.50
CA ALA A 65 2.34 18.07 -5.96
C ALA A 65 3.04 17.01 -6.83
N ARG A 66 3.54 15.96 -6.17
CA ARG A 66 3.85 14.69 -6.82
C ARG A 66 2.72 13.72 -6.50
N CYS A 67 2.16 13.08 -7.52
CA CYS A 67 1.06 12.13 -7.37
C CYS A 67 1.56 10.70 -7.58
N ASN A 68 0.99 9.78 -6.83
CA ASN A 68 1.20 8.34 -7.02
C ASN A 68 -0.16 7.66 -7.02
N ILE A 69 -0.46 6.90 -8.07
CA ILE A 69 -1.71 6.14 -8.18
C ILE A 69 -1.38 4.67 -8.04
N LEU A 70 -1.94 4.01 -7.03
CA LEU A 70 -1.73 2.59 -6.77
C LEU A 70 -2.99 1.79 -7.11
N PHE A 71 -2.86 0.87 -8.05
CA PHE A 71 -3.87 -0.13 -8.33
C PHE A 71 -3.47 -1.45 -7.67
N ARG A 72 -4.43 -2.03 -6.95
CA ARG A 72 -4.31 -3.33 -6.29
C ARG A 72 -5.51 -4.16 -6.70
N GLN A 73 -5.31 -5.47 -6.81
CA GLN A 73 -6.44 -6.38 -6.93
C GLN A 73 -7.18 -6.37 -5.59
N ALA A 74 -8.46 -6.02 -5.63
CA ALA A 74 -9.34 -6.17 -4.48
C ALA A 74 -9.55 -7.67 -4.20
N LEU A 75 -9.67 -8.02 -2.92
CA LEU A 75 -10.07 -9.37 -2.55
C LEU A 75 -11.52 -9.61 -2.94
N THR A 76 -11.85 -10.85 -3.31
CA THR A 76 -13.25 -11.27 -3.38
C THR A 76 -13.86 -11.31 -1.97
N GLU A 77 -15.19 -11.34 -1.88
CA GLU A 77 -15.89 -11.47 -0.60
C GLU A 77 -15.45 -12.73 0.16
N GLU A 78 -15.30 -13.86 -0.54
CA GLU A 78 -14.84 -15.12 0.03
C GLU A 78 -13.40 -15.01 0.56
N GLN A 79 -12.49 -14.40 -0.23
CA GLN A 79 -11.11 -14.17 0.20
C GLN A 79 -11.04 -13.24 1.42
N GLN A 80 -11.87 -12.20 1.44
CA GLN A 80 -11.94 -11.25 2.56
C GLN A 80 -12.46 -11.93 3.83
N ARG A 81 -13.47 -12.80 3.70
CA ARG A 81 -13.99 -13.61 4.81
C ARG A 81 -12.94 -14.59 5.32
N HIS A 82 -12.26 -15.31 4.43
CA HIS A 82 -11.21 -16.25 4.81
C HIS A 82 -10.06 -15.56 5.55
N LEU A 83 -9.60 -14.42 5.04
CA LEU A 83 -8.55 -13.62 5.68
C LEU A 83 -9.01 -13.07 7.05
N GLY A 84 -10.27 -12.64 7.17
CA GLY A 84 -10.86 -12.23 8.44
C GLY A 84 -10.90 -13.36 9.47
N GLU A 85 -11.29 -14.56 9.05
CA GLU A 85 -11.30 -15.76 9.89
C GLU A 85 -9.88 -16.11 10.40
N GLN A 86 -8.88 -16.10 9.51
CA GLN A 86 -7.48 -16.33 9.89
C GLN A 86 -6.99 -15.31 10.93
N ARG A 87 -7.26 -14.01 10.71
CA ARG A 87 -6.86 -12.94 11.63
C ARG A 87 -7.57 -13.03 12.97
N SER A 88 -8.89 -13.29 12.97
CA SER A 88 -9.67 -13.46 14.20
C SER A 88 -9.11 -14.61 15.05
N ARG A 89 -8.78 -15.73 14.42
CA ARG A 89 -8.17 -16.88 15.12
C ARG A 89 -6.79 -16.54 15.65
N SER A 90 -5.95 -15.88 14.86
CA SER A 90 -4.59 -15.53 15.28
C SER A 90 -4.55 -14.51 16.42
N LEU A 91 -5.44 -13.51 16.41
CA LEU A 91 -5.42 -12.41 17.38
C LEU A 91 -6.24 -12.71 18.64
N TYR A 92 -7.38 -13.39 18.48
CA TYR A 92 -8.37 -13.58 19.55
C TYR A 92 -8.63 -15.05 19.88
N GLY A 93 -7.99 -15.99 19.19
CA GLY A 93 -8.17 -17.42 19.43
C GLY A 93 -9.55 -17.97 19.05
N MET A 94 -10.35 -17.21 18.27
CA MET A 94 -11.74 -17.58 17.95
C MET A 94 -12.12 -17.28 16.50
N SER A 95 -13.23 -17.89 16.05
CA SER A 95 -13.76 -17.66 14.71
C SER A 95 -14.32 -16.24 14.55
N LEU A 96 -14.38 -15.76 13.32
CA LEU A 96 -14.92 -14.44 13.00
C LEU A 96 -16.40 -14.31 13.40
N ALA A 97 -17.16 -15.40 13.25
CA ALA A 97 -18.57 -15.45 13.66
C ALA A 97 -18.73 -15.35 15.18
N ALA A 98 -17.87 -16.01 15.96
CA ALA A 98 -17.89 -15.90 17.42
C ALA A 98 -17.51 -14.49 17.87
N LEU A 99 -16.49 -13.89 17.25
CA LEU A 99 -16.07 -12.52 17.52
C LEU A 99 -17.20 -11.51 17.21
N GLN A 100 -17.92 -11.72 16.10
CA GLN A 100 -19.10 -10.93 15.76
C GLN A 100 -20.20 -11.04 16.82
N GLN A 101 -20.51 -12.24 17.29
CA GLN A 101 -21.50 -12.44 18.34
C GLN A 101 -21.08 -11.80 19.67
N GLN A 102 -19.80 -11.89 20.02
CA GLN A 102 -19.29 -11.34 21.27
C GLN A 102 -19.25 -9.81 21.27
N THR A 103 -18.90 -9.19 20.14
CA THR A 103 -18.72 -7.74 20.04
C THR A 103 -19.97 -7.00 19.56
N GLY A 104 -20.88 -7.69 18.85
CA GLY A 104 -22.05 -7.10 18.22
C GLY A 104 -21.74 -6.24 16.98
N HIS A 105 -20.49 -6.18 16.53
CA HIS A 105 -20.09 -5.40 15.36
C HIS A 105 -20.33 -6.14 14.05
N ASP A 106 -20.63 -5.41 12.98
CA ASP A 106 -20.75 -6.00 11.64
C ASP A 106 -19.41 -6.44 11.04
N LEU A 107 -19.47 -7.30 10.03
CA LEU A 107 -18.28 -7.85 9.38
C LEU A 107 -17.41 -6.78 8.68
N GLY A 108 -18.01 -5.70 8.19
CA GLY A 108 -17.30 -4.58 7.59
C GLY A 108 -16.38 -3.93 8.61
N TYR A 109 -16.95 -3.54 9.76
CA TYR A 109 -16.20 -3.01 10.89
C TYR A 109 -15.08 -3.97 11.36
N LEU A 110 -15.44 -5.25 11.60
CA LEU A 110 -14.47 -6.26 12.06
C LEU A 110 -13.34 -6.47 11.07
N SER A 111 -13.61 -6.44 9.76
CA SER A 111 -12.58 -6.62 8.73
C SER A 111 -11.52 -5.51 8.75
N VAL A 112 -11.94 -4.26 8.99
CA VAL A 112 -11.05 -3.11 9.11
C VAL A 112 -10.27 -3.21 10.43
N HIS A 113 -10.95 -3.48 11.54
CA HIS A 113 -10.32 -3.57 12.85
C HIS A 113 -9.27 -4.68 12.90
N LEU A 114 -9.60 -5.90 12.46
CA LEU A 114 -8.68 -7.03 12.39
C LEU A 114 -7.47 -6.77 11.49
N ARG A 115 -7.66 -6.03 10.38
CA ARG A 115 -6.55 -5.64 9.50
C ARG A 115 -5.55 -4.75 10.21
N HIS A 116 -6.02 -3.76 10.98
CA HIS A 116 -5.14 -2.86 11.72
C HIS A 116 -4.44 -3.56 12.88
N ALA A 117 -5.17 -4.38 13.64
CA ALA A 117 -4.60 -5.12 14.76
C ALA A 117 -3.53 -6.13 14.31
N ALA A 118 -3.66 -6.76 13.14
CA ALA A 118 -2.69 -7.72 12.62
C ALA A 118 -1.36 -7.10 12.13
N LEU A 119 -1.24 -5.77 12.11
CA LEU A 119 -0.02 -5.05 11.74
C LEU A 119 0.83 -4.65 12.97
N HIS A 120 0.35 -4.98 14.18
CA HIS A 120 0.96 -4.69 15.48
C HIS A 120 1.21 -5.98 16.25
#